data_AF-A0A525I8B5-F1
#
_entry.id   AF-A0A525I8B5-F1
#
_cell.length_a   1.000
_cell.length_b   1.000
_cell.length_c   1.000
_cell.angle_alpha   90.00
_cell.angle_beta   90.00
_cell.angle_gamma   90.00
#
_symmetry.space_group_name_H-M   'P 1'
#
loop_
_entity.id
_entity.type
_entity.pdbx_description
1 polymer ?
#
loop_
_entity_poly.entity_id
_entity_poly.type
_entity_poly.pdbx_seq_one_letter_code
_entity_poly.pdbx_strand_id
1 'polypeptide(L)'
;MWRLLHVIAIAALLASAAYVYSVKYQTIYSAEQIVKTRHQIAKERDAINLLRAEYAHLTRPDRLQALADKQLDMQPLALNQIVKADDLPDAAPKVDSIGRKLESLGLLGDSATPSAGVSGATPSVR
;
A
#
# COMPACT_ATOMS: atom_id res chain seq x y z
N MET A 1 48.66 -40.33 -38.47
CA MET A 1 48.03 -39.00 -38.42
C MET A 1 46.50 -39.09 -38.52
N TRP A 2 45.95 -39.81 -39.50
CA TRP A 2 44.48 -40.00 -39.68
C TRP A 2 43.72 -40.56 -38.45
N ARG A 3 44.36 -41.46 -37.68
CA ARG A 3 43.81 -41.98 -36.42
C ARG A 3 43.57 -40.90 -35.35
N LEU A 4 44.45 -39.90 -35.27
CA LEU A 4 44.32 -38.80 -34.30
C LEU A 4 43.11 -37.92 -34.63
N LEU A 5 42.90 -37.64 -35.93
CA LEU A 5 41.74 -36.90 -36.42
C LEU A 5 40.42 -37.61 -36.07
N HIS A 6 40.36 -38.93 -36.22
CA HIS A 6 39.17 -39.70 -35.80
C HIS A 6 38.91 -39.61 -34.31
N VAL A 7 39.93 -39.71 -33.46
CA VAL A 7 39.76 -39.59 -32.00
C VAL A 7 39.24 -38.21 -31.62
N ILE A 8 39.76 -37.15 -32.23
CA ILE A 8 39.30 -35.77 -32.00
C ILE A 8 37.84 -35.62 -32.47
N ALA A 9 37.48 -36.16 -33.63
CA ALA A 9 36.11 -36.10 -34.14
C ALA A 9 35.11 -36.83 -33.21
N ILE A 10 35.48 -38.00 -32.71
CA ILE A 10 34.65 -38.76 -31.75
C ILE A 10 34.52 -37.99 -30.42
N ALA A 11 35.62 -37.42 -29.92
CA ALA A 11 35.61 -36.61 -28.71
C ALA A 11 34.73 -35.36 -28.86
N ALA A 12 34.81 -34.68 -30.01
CA ALA A 12 33.96 -33.53 -30.31
C ALA A 12 32.47 -33.91 -30.35
N LEU A 13 32.14 -35.07 -30.92
CA LEU A 13 30.77 -35.58 -30.98
C LEU A 13 30.23 -35.92 -29.58
N LEU A 14 31.03 -36.60 -28.76
CA LEU A 14 30.69 -36.89 -27.36
C LEU A 14 30.50 -35.60 -26.53
N ALA A 15 31.39 -34.62 -26.71
CA ALA A 15 31.29 -33.34 -26.03
C ALA A 15 30.02 -32.57 -26.44
N SER A 16 29.68 -32.56 -27.73
CA SER A 16 28.44 -31.96 -28.23
C SER A 16 27.20 -32.63 -27.63
N ALA A 17 27.16 -33.97 -27.62
CA ALA A 17 26.06 -34.72 -27.01
C ALA A 17 25.90 -34.44 -25.51
N ALA A 18 27.01 -34.41 -24.77
CA ALA A 18 27.02 -34.07 -23.35
C ALA A 18 26.53 -32.63 -23.10
N TYR A 19 26.96 -31.68 -23.93
CA TYR A 19 26.55 -30.28 -23.83
C TYR A 19 25.03 -30.12 -24.03
N VAL A 20 24.47 -30.71 -25.08
CA VAL A 20 23.02 -30.67 -25.35
C VAL A 20 22.23 -31.27 -24.19
N TYR A 21 22.70 -32.39 -23.64
CA TYR A 21 22.04 -33.02 -22.50
C TYR A 21 22.08 -32.15 -21.24
N SER A 22 23.21 -31.50 -20.97
CA SER A 22 23.35 -30.56 -19.86
C SER A 22 22.36 -29.40 -19.97
N VAL A 23 22.23 -28.80 -21.16
CA VAL A 23 21.28 -27.70 -21.42
C VAL A 23 19.83 -28.17 -21.22
N LYS A 24 19.48 -29.37 -21.70
CA LYS A 24 18.15 -29.97 -21.47
C LYS A 24 17.86 -30.16 -19.99
N TYR A 25 18.84 -30.60 -19.20
CA TYR A 25 18.64 -30.85 -17.78
C TYR A 25 18.46 -29.56 -16.97
N GLN A 26 19.24 -28.53 -17.28
CA GLN A 26 19.12 -27.22 -16.64
C GLN A 26 17.74 -26.59 -16.87
N THR A 27 17.22 -26.69 -18.10
CA THR A 27 15.89 -26.15 -18.45
C THR A 27 14.76 -26.89 -17.74
N ILE A 28 14.83 -28.22 -17.62
CA ILE A 28 13.82 -29.01 -16.90
C ILE A 28 13.80 -28.64 -15.40
N TYR A 29 14.97 -28.49 -14.78
CA TYR A 29 15.06 -28.15 -13.36
C TYR A 29 14.49 -26.75 -13.07
N SER A 30 14.82 -25.75 -13.90
CA SER A 30 14.25 -24.40 -13.78
C SER A 30 12.75 -24.38 -14.04
N ALA A 31 12.25 -25.17 -14.99
CA ALA A 31 10.82 -25.27 -15.27
C ALA A 31 10.05 -25.83 -14.07
N GLU A 32 10.57 -26.85 -13.40
CA GLU A 32 9.94 -27.43 -12.20
C GLU A 32 9.83 -26.41 -11.07
N GLN A 33 10.86 -25.58 -10.86
CA GLN A 33 10.81 -24.51 -9.86
C GLN A 33 9.75 -23.47 -10.19
N ILE A 34 9.64 -23.05 -11.46
CA ILE A 34 8.61 -22.10 -11.89
C ILE A 34 7.21 -22.64 -11.61
N VAL A 35 6.97 -23.94 -11.86
CA VAL A 35 5.68 -24.57 -11.58
C VAL A 35 5.38 -24.56 -10.08
N LYS A 36 6.35 -24.93 -9.23
CA LYS A 36 6.19 -24.88 -7.76
C LYS A 36 5.83 -23.48 -7.27
N THR A 37 6.58 -22.46 -7.71
CA THR A 37 6.32 -21.06 -7.31
C THR A 37 4.97 -20.57 -7.82
N ARG A 38 4.59 -20.88 -9.07
CA ARG A 38 3.25 -20.53 -9.59
C ARG A 38 2.13 -21.16 -8.77
N HIS A 39 2.33 -22.39 -8.29
CA HIS A 39 1.34 -23.07 -7.47
C HIS A 39 1.20 -22.43 -6.08
N GLN A 40 2.30 -21.97 -5.48
CA GLN A 40 2.27 -21.18 -4.24
C GLN A 40 1.53 -19.85 -4.43
N ILE A 41 1.82 -19.11 -5.51
CA ILE A 41 1.14 -17.85 -5.84
C ILE A 41 -0.39 -18.07 -6.00
N ALA A 42 -0.80 -19.16 -6.64
CA ALA A 42 -2.22 -19.49 -6.79
C ALA A 42 -2.90 -19.70 -5.41
N LYS A 43 -2.27 -20.48 -4.53
CA LYS A 43 -2.80 -20.72 -3.16
C LYS A 43 -2.92 -19.44 -2.35
N GLU A 44 -1.93 -18.55 -2.42
CA GLU A 44 -1.97 -17.27 -1.71
C GLU A 44 -3.09 -16.36 -2.25
N ARG A 45 -3.29 -16.34 -3.57
CA ARG A 45 -4.40 -15.59 -4.18
C ARG A 45 -5.77 -16.10 -3.74
N ASP A 46 -5.93 -17.41 -3.63
CA ASP A 46 -7.17 -18.01 -3.14
C ASP A 46 -7.43 -17.62 -1.67
N ALA A 47 -6.40 -17.61 -0.83
CA ALA A 47 -6.49 -17.16 0.55
C ALA A 47 -6.88 -15.67 0.66
N ILE A 48 -6.29 -14.81 -0.17
CA ILE A 48 -6.65 -13.37 -0.22
C ILE A 48 -8.11 -13.18 -0.65
N ASN A 49 -8.57 -13.97 -1.62
CA ASN A 49 -9.95 -13.89 -2.10
C ASN A 49 -10.95 -14.30 -1.01
N LEU A 50 -10.63 -15.35 -0.24
CA LEU A 50 -11.43 -15.73 0.93
C LEU A 50 -11.49 -14.61 1.96
N LEU A 51 -10.34 -14.03 2.32
CA LEU A 51 -10.28 -12.92 3.27
C LEU A 51 -11.05 -11.68 2.78
N ARG A 52 -11.00 -11.37 1.48
CA ARG A 52 -11.79 -10.29 0.88
C ARG A 52 -13.29 -10.58 0.94
N ALA A 53 -13.70 -11.84 0.75
CA ALA A 53 -15.09 -12.23 0.87
C ALA A 53 -15.57 -12.10 2.33
N GLU A 54 -14.75 -12.49 3.30
CA GLU A 54 -15.03 -12.29 4.72
C GLU A 54 -15.10 -10.80 5.09
N TYR A 55 -14.16 -9.99 4.59
CA TYR A 55 -14.19 -8.55 4.78
C TYR A 55 -15.44 -7.92 4.19
N ALA A 56 -15.80 -8.26 2.94
CA ALA A 56 -17.03 -7.80 2.32
C ALA A 56 -18.29 -8.24 3.09
N HIS A 57 -18.24 -9.38 3.77
CA HIS A 57 -19.31 -9.83 4.65
C HIS A 57 -19.40 -8.99 5.94
N LEU A 58 -18.27 -8.60 6.54
CA LEU A 58 -18.23 -7.77 7.75
C LEU A 58 -18.58 -6.31 7.47
N THR A 59 -18.12 -5.74 6.36
CA THR A 59 -18.32 -4.33 6.00
C THR A 59 -19.64 -4.07 5.28
N ARG A 60 -20.65 -4.95 5.45
CA ARG A 60 -21.96 -4.76 4.83
C ARG A 60 -22.53 -3.39 5.23
N PRO A 61 -22.77 -2.46 4.28
CA PRO A 61 -23.16 -1.09 4.58
C PRO A 61 -24.48 -1.03 5.34
N ASP A 62 -25.43 -1.93 5.06
CA ASP A 62 -26.69 -2.05 5.80
C ASP A 62 -26.47 -2.29 7.31
N ARG A 63 -25.47 -3.10 7.69
CA ARG A 63 -25.14 -3.39 9.10
C ARG A 63 -24.49 -2.18 9.77
N LEU A 64 -23.59 -1.51 9.06
CA LEU A 64 -22.92 -0.29 9.55
C LEU A 64 -23.91 0.87 9.72
N GLN A 65 -24.83 1.02 8.76
CA GLN A 65 -25.88 2.05 8.79
C GLN A 65 -26.89 1.77 9.91
N ALA A 66 -27.33 0.52 10.06
CA ALA A 66 -28.23 0.15 11.17
C ALA A 66 -27.58 0.32 12.55
N LEU A 67 -26.26 0.15 12.69
CA LEU A 67 -25.54 0.42 13.93
C LEU A 67 -25.36 1.93 14.18
N ALA A 68 -25.01 2.69 13.14
CA ALA A 68 -24.89 4.15 13.21
C ALA A 68 -26.21 4.81 13.61
N ASP A 69 -27.32 4.36 13.02
CA ASP A 69 -28.67 4.84 13.33
C ASP A 69 -29.09 4.49 14.76
N LYS A 70 -28.69 3.32 15.28
CA LYS A 70 -29.06 2.87 16.63
C LYS A 70 -28.22 3.45 17.77
N GLN A 71 -26.93 3.70 17.55
CA GLN A 71 -26.00 4.02 18.63
C GLN A 71 -25.46 5.45 18.57
N LEU A 72 -25.59 6.15 17.44
CA LEU A 72 -24.92 7.44 17.27
C LEU A 72 -25.84 8.60 16.87
N ASP A 73 -27.17 8.43 16.81
CA ASP A 73 -28.13 9.48 16.39
C ASP A 73 -27.66 10.22 15.12
N MET A 74 -27.04 9.49 14.18
CA MET A 74 -26.49 10.11 12.97
C MET A 74 -27.64 10.59 12.08
N GLN A 75 -27.62 11.85 11.68
CA GLN A 75 -28.50 12.33 10.63
C GLN A 75 -27.98 11.89 9.26
N PRO A 76 -28.86 11.50 8.32
CA PRO A 76 -28.46 11.18 6.96
C PRO A 76 -27.74 12.38 6.33
N LEU A 77 -26.67 12.10 5.59
CA LEU A 77 -25.85 13.11 4.93
C LEU A 77 -26.74 13.95 4.01
N ALA A 78 -27.04 15.18 4.42
CA ALA A 78 -27.89 16.06 3.65
C ALA A 78 -27.10 16.57 2.43
N LEU A 79 -27.74 16.59 1.26
CA LEU A 79 -27.10 16.90 -0.03
C LEU A 79 -26.46 18.30 -0.06
N ASN A 80 -26.90 19.18 0.84
CA ASN A 80 -26.34 20.53 1.06
C ASN A 80 -24.99 20.55 1.81
N GLN A 81 -24.55 19.43 2.39
CA GLN A 81 -23.26 19.30 3.08
C GLN A 81 -22.12 18.86 2.13
N ILE A 82 -22.47 18.52 0.89
CA ILE A 82 -21.52 18.17 -0.16
C ILE A 82 -21.12 19.46 -0.86
N VAL A 83 -20.07 20.11 -0.37
CA VAL A 83 -19.49 21.32 -0.98
C VAL A 83 -18.12 20.99 -1.56
N LYS A 84 -17.75 21.66 -2.66
CA LYS A 84 -16.38 21.57 -3.16
C LYS A 84 -15.43 22.23 -2.16
N ALA A 85 -14.18 21.76 -2.12
CA ALA A 85 -13.16 22.30 -1.21
C ALA A 85 -13.00 23.83 -1.32
N ASP A 86 -13.25 24.38 -2.51
CA ASP A 86 -13.16 25.82 -2.80
C ASP A 86 -14.35 26.63 -2.25
N ASP A 87 -15.48 25.98 -1.90
CA ASP A 87 -16.68 26.60 -1.34
C ASP A 87 -16.71 26.51 0.20
N LEU A 88 -15.64 25.98 0.82
CA LEU A 88 -15.56 25.94 2.29
C LEU A 88 -15.31 27.36 2.81
N PRO A 89 -16.14 27.84 3.76
CA PRO A 89 -15.85 29.10 4.43
C PRO A 89 -14.49 29.00 5.11
N ASP A 90 -13.69 30.07 5.00
CA ASP A 90 -12.40 30.16 5.67
C ASP A 90 -12.54 29.76 7.14
N ALA A 91 -11.64 28.88 7.58
CA ALA A 91 -11.67 28.35 8.94
C ALA A 91 -11.77 29.53 9.92
N ALA A 92 -12.86 29.56 10.69
CA ALA A 92 -13.08 30.62 11.67
C ALA A 92 -11.80 30.77 12.50
N PRO A 93 -11.31 32.02 12.72
CA PRO A 93 -10.09 32.24 13.48
C PRO A 93 -10.23 31.48 14.79
N LYS A 94 -9.27 30.61 15.09
CA LYS A 94 -9.26 29.80 16.31
C LYS A 94 -9.18 30.79 17.49
N VAL A 95 -10.33 31.22 17.99
CA VAL A 95 -10.41 32.10 19.14
C VAL A 95 -10.08 31.23 20.33
N ASP A 96 -8.86 31.36 20.85
CA ASP A 96 -8.46 30.70 22.08
C ASP A 96 -9.27 31.30 23.25
N SER A 97 -10.42 30.68 23.51
CA SER A 97 -11.32 31.04 24.61
C SER A 97 -10.66 30.85 25.96
N ILE A 98 -9.62 29.99 26.04
CA ILE A 98 -8.88 29.72 27.27
C ILE A 98 -7.88 30.85 27.49
N GLY A 99 -7.10 31.22 26.48
CA GLY A 99 -6.20 32.38 26.51
C GLY A 99 -6.90 33.68 26.91
N ARG A 100 -8.06 33.99 26.31
CA ARG A 100 -8.86 35.17 26.68
C ARG A 100 -9.40 35.14 28.11
N LYS A 101 -9.77 33.97 28.61
CA LYS A 101 -10.23 33.82 30.00
C LYS A 101 -9.08 34.02 30.98
N LEU A 102 -7.90 33.48 30.69
CA LEU A 102 -6.70 33.66 31.52
C LEU A 102 -6.22 35.12 31.54
N GLU A 103 -6.32 35.83 30.41
CA GLU A 103 -6.06 37.27 30.31
C GLU A 103 -7.06 38.08 31.14
N SER A 104 -8.36 37.75 31.06
CA SER A 104 -9.40 38.42 31.88
C SER A 104 -9.27 38.18 33.38
N LEU A 105 -8.60 37.08 33.77
CA LEU A 105 -8.31 36.74 35.16
C LEU A 105 -7.03 37.39 35.68
N GLY A 106 -6.37 38.23 34.87
CA GLY A 106 -5.16 38.97 35.24
C GLY A 106 -3.93 38.09 35.44
N LEU A 107 -3.95 36.86 34.92
CA LEU A 107 -2.90 35.85 35.14
C LEU A 107 -1.76 35.92 34.09
N LEU A 108 -1.88 36.78 33.08
CA LEU A 108 -0.84 37.05 32.08
C LEU A 108 -0.30 38.47 32.24
N GLY A 109 0.58 38.67 33.23
CA GLY A 109 1.59 39.73 33.14
C GLY A 109 2.76 39.23 32.28
N ASP A 110 3.11 39.95 31.23
CA ASP A 110 4.36 39.84 30.46
C ASP A 110 4.73 38.49 29.82
N SER A 111 3.79 37.82 29.14
CA SER A 111 4.20 36.83 28.12
C SER A 111 3.95 37.38 26.72
N ALA A 112 4.99 38.04 26.19
CA ALA A 112 5.17 38.21 24.76
C ALA A 112 5.11 36.82 24.09
N THR A 113 3.94 36.47 23.54
CA THR A 113 3.84 35.35 22.62
C THR A 113 4.62 35.78 21.37
N PRO A 114 5.76 35.15 21.04
CA PRO A 114 6.48 35.49 19.83
C PRO A 114 5.53 35.18 18.67
N SER A 115 5.27 36.15 17.79
CA SER A 115 4.57 35.83 16.55
C SER A 115 5.43 34.79 15.83
N ALA A 116 4.97 33.54 15.79
CA ALA A 116 5.59 32.52 14.98
C ALA A 116 5.43 32.98 13.53
N GLY A 117 6.47 33.65 13.01
CA GLY A 117 6.58 33.95 11.60
C GLY A 117 6.44 32.63 10.85
N VAL A 118 5.42 32.56 10.01
CA VAL A 118 5.17 31.42 9.14
C VAL A 118 6.30 31.38 8.11
N SER A 119 7.41 30.75 8.50
CA SER A 119 8.43 30.23 7.59
C SER A 119 8.44 28.72 7.78
N GLY A 120 7.44 28.09 7.21
CA GLY A 120 7.29 26.65 7.12
C GLY A 120 6.91 26.32 5.69
N ALA A 121 7.89 26.38 4.80
CA ALA A 121 7.76 25.85 3.45
C ALA A 121 7.32 24.39 3.54
N THR A 122 6.17 24.07 2.98
CA THR A 122 5.71 22.72 2.71
C THR A 122 6.82 21.99 1.91
N PRO A 123 7.34 20.84 2.36
CA PRO A 123 8.20 20.04 1.50
C PRO A 123 7.34 19.49 0.35
N SER A 124 7.80 19.69 -0.87
CA SER A 124 7.22 19.06 -2.05
C SER A 124 7.40 17.55 -1.95
N VAL A 125 6.27 16.83 -1.95
CA VAL A 125 6.24 15.38 -2.10
C VAL A 125 6.75 15.05 -3.52
N ARG A 126 7.74 14.17 -3.59
CA ARG A 126 8.29 13.59 -4.82
C ARG A 126 7.41 12.48 -5.35
#